data_AF-A0A3N0Y8C1-F1
#
_entry.id   AF-A0A3N0Y8C1-F1
#
_cell.length_a   1.000
_cell.length_b   1.000
_cell.length_c   1.000
_cell.angle_alpha   90.00
_cell.angle_beta   90.00
_cell.angle_gamma   90.00
#
_symmetry.space_group_name_H-M   'P 1'
#
loop_
_entity.id
_entity.type
_entity.pdbx_description
1 polymer ?
#
loop_
_entity_poly.entity_id
_entity_poly.type
_entity_poly.pdbx_seq_one_letter_code
_entity_poly.pdbx_strand_id
1 'polypeptide(L)'
;MLNTGILFLIYCLSAGEAFTTNSDATGKKQYQIQNGPCTYTFLLPEPQNCEDPSSTYTNQVQRDDLVDYDSSVQRLEQLETIMENNTQWLQKLENYIQENLKQDMAHIQNDMVQNHTMTMIKIGTSLLSQTAEQTQKITTVETQIVAELSFRGLCIGVAPQHG
;
A
#
# COMPACT_ATOMS: atom_id res chain seq x y z
N MET A 1 2.55 -6.26 24.24
CA MET A 1 2.46 -5.58 22.93
C MET A 1 2.90 -4.12 22.96
N LEU A 2 2.77 -3.39 24.08
CA LEU A 2 3.23 -1.99 24.21
C LEU A 2 4.78 -1.85 24.21
N ASN A 3 5.49 -2.85 24.73
CA ASN A 3 6.94 -2.81 24.94
C ASN A 3 7.76 -2.88 23.63
N THR A 4 7.26 -3.59 22.63
CA THR A 4 7.92 -3.70 21.32
C THR A 4 7.81 -2.43 20.50
N GLY A 5 6.70 -1.69 20.61
CA GLY A 5 6.53 -0.39 19.95
C GLY A 5 7.47 0.68 20.52
N ILE A 6 7.71 0.67 21.83
CA ILE A 6 8.62 1.63 22.50
C ILE A 6 10.07 1.38 22.08
N LEU A 7 10.49 0.12 21.97
CA LEU A 7 11.83 -0.24 21.51
C LEU A 7 12.09 0.21 20.06
N PHE A 8 11.08 0.11 19.19
CA PHE A 8 11.17 0.61 17.81
C PHE A 8 11.32 2.14 17.75
N LEU A 9 10.57 2.88 18.58
CA LEU A 9 10.67 4.34 18.64
C LEU A 9 12.04 4.80 19.14
N ILE A 10 12.59 4.15 20.16
CA ILE A 10 13.93 4.46 20.68
C ILE A 10 15.00 4.21 19.63
N TYR A 11 14.90 3.09 18.90
CA TYR A 11 15.84 2.74 17.83
C TYR A 11 15.82 3.77 16.69
N CYS A 12 14.64 4.28 16.33
CA CYS A 12 14.48 5.35 15.34
C CYS A 12 15.10 6.69 15.79
N LEU A 13 15.03 7.03 17.08
CA LEU A 13 15.66 8.25 17.60
C LEU A 13 17.20 8.16 17.62
N SER A 14 17.77 6.98 17.89
CA SER A 14 19.23 6.81 17.94
C SER A 14 19.91 6.70 16.57
N ALA A 15 19.15 6.40 15.51
CA ALA A 15 19.67 6.35 14.13
C ALA A 15 19.57 7.69 13.38
N GLY A 16 19.00 8.73 14.02
CA GLY A 16 19.05 10.10 13.52
C GLY A 16 20.39 10.74 13.88
N GLU A 17 21.43 10.45 13.10
CA GLU A 17 22.71 11.16 13.22
C GLU A 17 22.52 12.66 12.94
N ALA A 18 22.82 13.44 13.98
CA ALA A 18 23.48 14.74 13.94
C ALA A 18 23.14 15.68 12.76
N PHE A 19 22.00 16.38 12.86
CA PHE A 19 21.90 17.68 12.18
C PHE A 19 22.62 18.73 13.04
N THR A 20 23.92 18.93 12.80
CA THR A 20 24.63 20.09 13.33
C THR A 20 24.07 21.33 12.65
N THR A 21 23.16 22.04 13.31
CA THR A 21 22.80 23.41 12.96
C THR A 21 24.00 24.30 13.30
N ASN A 22 24.89 24.53 12.35
CA ASN A 22 25.77 25.71 12.39
C ASN A 22 24.89 26.92 12.13
N SER A 23 24.46 27.57 13.22
CA SER A 23 23.85 28.89 13.20
C SER A 23 24.96 29.91 12.99
N ASP A 24 25.32 30.12 11.72
CA ASP A 24 26.06 31.32 11.34
C ASP A 24 25.07 32.45 11.04
N ALA A 25 25.35 33.59 11.65
CA ALA A 25 24.54 34.78 11.67
C ALA A 25 24.21 35.27 10.24
N THR A 26 23.02 35.86 10.08
CA THR A 26 22.52 36.56 8.89
C THR A 26 21.73 35.69 7.90
N GLY A 27 20.52 35.30 8.30
CA GLY A 27 19.29 35.53 7.52
C GLY A 27 19.14 35.01 6.08
N LYS A 28 19.97 34.11 5.56
CA LYS A 28 19.82 33.61 4.18
C LYS A 28 19.85 32.09 4.13
N LYS A 29 18.67 31.48 4.10
CA LYS A 29 18.50 30.03 3.97
C LYS A 29 18.52 29.65 2.49
N GLN A 30 19.71 29.34 1.96
CA GLN A 30 19.91 28.93 0.57
C GLN A 30 19.63 27.42 0.42
N TYR A 31 18.64 27.04 -0.37
CA TYR A 31 18.38 25.64 -0.73
C TYR A 31 18.97 25.36 -2.13
N GLN A 32 20.00 24.52 -2.18
CA GLN A 32 20.57 24.03 -3.44
C GLN A 32 20.05 22.63 -3.74
N ILE A 33 19.46 22.45 -4.93
CA ILE A 33 19.05 21.15 -5.46
C ILE A 33 19.91 20.89 -6.69
N GLN A 34 20.81 19.91 -6.64
CA GLN A 34 21.70 19.56 -7.75
C GLN A 34 21.15 18.38 -8.54
N ASN A 35 20.51 18.65 -9.68
CA ASN A 35 20.26 17.65 -10.73
C ASN A 35 20.68 18.26 -12.09
N GLY A 36 21.86 17.89 -12.58
CA GLY A 36 22.32 18.17 -13.95
C GLY A 36 23.22 19.42 -14.13
N PRO A 37 23.71 19.67 -15.36
CA PRO A 37 24.73 20.68 -15.68
C PRO A 37 24.26 22.14 -15.65
N CYS A 38 23.03 22.41 -15.19
CA CYS A 38 22.49 23.75 -15.05
C CYS A 38 22.04 23.98 -13.61
N THR A 39 22.74 24.87 -12.89
CA THR A 39 22.36 25.34 -11.57
C THR A 39 21.22 26.35 -11.69
N TYR A 40 20.05 26.01 -11.18
CA TYR A 40 18.93 26.95 -11.05
C TYR A 40 18.82 27.44 -9.61
N THR A 41 19.03 28.74 -9.41
CA THR A 41 18.85 29.41 -8.12
C THR A 41 17.52 30.13 -8.11
N PHE A 42 16.60 29.67 -7.27
CA PHE A 42 15.36 30.38 -6.99
C PHE A 42 15.64 31.46 -5.94
N LEU A 43 15.53 32.72 -6.35
CA LEU A 43 15.57 33.86 -5.44
C LEU A 43 14.13 34.12 -4.97
N LEU A 44 13.85 33.77 -3.72
CA LEU A 44 12.64 34.23 -3.05
C LEU A 44 12.80 35.74 -2.79
N PRO A 45 11.81 36.58 -3.17
CA PRO A 45 11.80 37.97 -2.75
C PRO A 45 11.80 38.04 -1.22
N GLU A 46 12.75 38.78 -0.64
CA GLU A 46 12.72 39.08 0.79
C GLU A 46 11.40 39.81 1.12
N PRO A 47 10.65 39.42 2.16
CA PRO A 47 9.66 40.32 2.72
C PRO A 47 10.45 41.55 3.20
N GLN A 48 10.21 42.69 2.57
CA GLN A 48 10.80 43.95 3.02
C GLN A 48 10.49 44.08 4.50
N ASN A 49 11.54 44.28 5.30
CA ASN A 49 11.44 44.59 6.72
C ASN A 49 10.26 45.55 6.93
N CYS A 50 9.31 45.16 7.78
CA CYS A 50 8.40 46.11 8.39
C CYS A 50 9.27 47.03 9.27
N GLU A 51 9.80 48.09 8.67
CA GLU A 51 10.55 49.11 9.38
C GLU A 51 9.54 49.96 10.15
N ASP A 52 9.60 49.88 11.47
CA ASP A 52 8.80 50.69 12.39
C ASP A 52 8.98 52.18 12.05
N PRO A 53 7.93 52.93 11.67
CA PRO A 53 8.06 54.37 11.53
C PRO A 53 8.12 54.99 12.92
N SER A 54 9.35 55.29 13.34
CA SER A 54 9.67 56.30 14.34
C SER A 54 8.70 57.48 14.22
N SER A 55 8.04 57.77 15.33
CA SER A 55 7.25 58.97 15.61
C SER A 55 7.73 60.20 14.85
N THR A 56 6.87 60.77 14.01
CA THR A 56 6.62 62.22 13.81
C THR A 56 5.81 62.39 12.53
N TYR A 57 4.48 62.33 12.61
CA TYR A 57 3.62 63.06 11.68
C TYR A 57 2.37 63.54 12.42
N THR A 58 2.49 64.79 12.86
CA THR A 58 1.43 65.74 13.18
C THR A 58 0.26 65.68 12.19
N ASN A 59 -0.95 65.49 12.73
CA ASN A 59 -2.24 65.95 12.21
C ASN A 59 -2.43 65.90 10.68
N GLN A 60 -2.94 64.78 10.17
CA GLN A 60 -3.86 64.83 9.04
C GLN A 60 -5.08 63.95 9.34
N VAL A 61 -6.15 64.67 9.67
CA VAL A 61 -7.53 64.24 9.50
C VAL A 61 -7.70 63.66 8.09
N GLN A 62 -7.71 62.34 7.97
CA GLN A 62 -8.29 61.64 6.82
C GLN A 62 -8.78 60.29 7.33
N ARG A 63 -9.97 60.34 7.93
CA ARG A 63 -11.13 59.55 7.50
C ARG A 63 -10.88 58.06 7.68
N ASP A 64 -11.48 57.48 8.73
CA ASP A 64 -11.95 56.10 8.65
C ASP A 64 -12.64 55.99 7.29
N ASP A 65 -11.97 55.39 6.31
CA ASP A 65 -12.66 55.00 5.09
C ASP A 65 -13.76 54.10 5.58
N LEU A 66 -14.98 54.51 5.30
CA LEU A 66 -16.17 53.70 5.37
C LEU A 66 -15.93 52.56 4.37
N VAL A 67 -15.09 51.60 4.78
CA VAL A 67 -14.85 50.38 4.03
C VAL A 67 -16.23 49.79 3.92
N ASP A 68 -16.68 49.70 2.68
CA ASP A 68 -17.93 49.12 2.24
C ASP A 68 -18.19 47.81 3.01
N TYR A 69 -18.84 47.96 4.17
CA TYR A 69 -18.99 46.91 5.17
C TYR A 69 -19.77 45.75 4.53
N ASP A 70 -20.71 46.11 3.64
CA ASP A 70 -21.50 45.19 2.83
C ASP A 70 -20.63 44.34 1.89
N SER A 71 -19.68 44.94 1.17
CA SER A 71 -18.70 44.21 0.32
C SER A 71 -17.78 43.28 1.12
N SER A 72 -17.36 43.70 2.31
CA SER A 72 -16.53 42.85 3.18
C SER A 72 -17.31 41.65 3.74
N VAL A 73 -18.58 41.83 4.09
CA VAL A 73 -19.47 40.78 4.58
C VAL A 73 -19.82 39.80 3.45
N GLN A 74 -20.11 40.30 2.26
CA GLN A 74 -20.41 39.47 1.09
C GLN A 74 -19.22 38.59 0.67
N ARG A 75 -17.99 39.12 0.78
CA ARG A 75 -16.77 38.30 0.57
C ARG A 75 -16.62 37.23 1.63
N LEU A 76 -16.94 37.54 2.89
CA LEU A 76 -16.82 36.59 4.00
C LEU A 76 -17.80 35.43 3.85
N GLU A 77 -19.04 35.72 3.47
CA GLU A 77 -20.08 34.73 3.16
C GLU A 77 -19.71 33.86 1.94
N GLN A 78 -19.09 34.48 0.93
CA GLN A 78 -18.55 33.75 -0.22
C GLN A 78 -17.41 32.80 0.19
N LEU A 79 -16.51 33.23 1.09
CA LEU A 79 -15.45 32.38 1.61
C LEU A 79 -16.01 31.23 2.46
N GLU A 80 -17.02 31.48 3.28
CA GLU A 80 -17.72 30.46 4.06
C GLU A 80 -18.33 29.40 3.15
N THR A 81 -19.03 29.82 2.10
CA THR A 81 -19.62 28.93 1.09
C THR A 81 -18.55 28.09 0.38
N ILE A 82 -17.43 28.71 0.01
CA ILE A 82 -16.30 28.00 -0.64
C ILE A 82 -15.69 27.00 0.33
N MET A 83 -15.50 27.38 1.59
CA MET A 83 -14.95 26.50 2.61
C MET A 83 -15.87 25.30 2.83
N GLU A 84 -17.18 25.51 2.98
CA GLU A 84 -18.17 24.44 3.12
C GLU A 84 -18.14 23.49 1.93
N ASN A 85 -18.12 24.03 0.70
CA ASN A 85 -18.04 23.23 -0.52
C ASN A 85 -16.75 22.38 -0.55
N ASN A 86 -15.62 22.98 -0.20
CA ASN A 86 -14.34 22.27 -0.13
C ASN A 86 -14.38 21.14 0.90
N THR A 87 -14.93 21.36 2.10
CA THR A 87 -15.10 20.29 3.10
C THR A 87 -16.03 19.18 2.61
N GLN A 88 -17.13 19.53 1.94
CA GLN A 88 -18.06 18.54 1.40
C GLN A 88 -17.40 17.72 0.27
N TRP A 89 -16.59 18.37 -0.57
CA TRP A 89 -15.87 17.70 -1.64
C TRP A 89 -14.78 16.78 -1.09
N LEU A 90 -14.07 17.19 -0.04
CA LEU A 90 -13.11 16.34 0.67
C LEU A 90 -13.76 15.10 1.27
N GLN A 91 -14.92 15.24 1.93
CA GLN A 91 -15.66 14.09 2.47
C GLN A 91 -16.12 13.12 1.38
N LYS A 92 -16.59 13.63 0.23
CA LYS A 92 -16.93 12.78 -0.91
C LYS A 92 -15.72 12.05 -1.47
N LEU A 93 -14.57 12.72 -1.56
CA LEU A 93 -13.34 12.12 -2.05
C LEU A 93 -12.81 11.04 -1.09
N GLU A 94 -12.87 11.29 0.22
CA GLU A 94 -12.52 10.30 1.24
C GLU A 94 -13.40 9.04 1.14
N ASN A 95 -14.72 9.22 1.08
CA ASN A 95 -15.66 8.11 0.93
C ASN A 95 -15.41 7.33 -0.36
N TYR A 96 -15.18 8.02 -1.48
CA TYR A 96 -14.88 7.38 -2.76
C TYR A 96 -13.60 6.53 -2.65
N ILE A 97 -12.51 7.07 -2.11
CA ILE A 97 -11.26 6.32 -1.95
C ILE A 97 -11.47 5.11 -1.04
N GLN A 98 -12.16 5.28 0.09
CA GLN A 98 -12.40 4.20 1.05
C GLN A 98 -13.25 3.06 0.46
N GLU A 99 -14.30 3.40 -0.30
CA GLU A 99 -15.14 2.41 -0.98
C GLU A 99 -14.36 1.64 -2.05
N ASN A 100 -13.56 2.34 -2.87
CA ASN A 100 -12.72 1.71 -3.89
C ASN A 100 -11.68 0.78 -3.24
N LEU A 101 -11.01 1.21 -2.16
CA LEU A 101 -10.04 0.37 -1.44
C LEU A 101 -10.69 -0.89 -0.84
N LYS A 102 -11.90 -0.76 -0.28
CA LYS A 102 -12.65 -1.91 0.25
C LYS A 102 -13.02 -2.88 -0.86
N GLN A 103 -13.44 -2.37 -2.01
CA GLN A 103 -13.76 -3.18 -3.18
C GLN A 103 -12.52 -3.88 -3.72
N ASP A 104 -11.39 -3.17 -3.85
CA ASP A 104 -10.10 -3.73 -4.29
C ASP A 104 -9.63 -4.83 -3.34
N MET A 105 -9.72 -4.63 -2.03
CA MET A 105 -9.36 -5.67 -1.05
C MET A 105 -10.26 -6.91 -1.15
N ALA A 106 -11.57 -6.73 -1.33
CA ALA A 106 -12.50 -7.84 -1.50
C ALA A 106 -12.25 -8.61 -2.82
N HIS A 107 -11.90 -7.89 -3.89
CA HIS A 107 -11.60 -8.48 -5.19
C HIS A 107 -10.26 -9.24 -5.16
N ILE A 108 -9.20 -8.62 -4.63
CA ILE A 108 -7.87 -9.25 -4.50
C ILE A 108 -7.95 -10.51 -3.63
N GLN A 109 -8.69 -10.46 -2.52
CA GLN A 109 -8.83 -11.63 -1.65
C GLN A 109 -9.56 -12.78 -2.35
N ASN A 110 -10.68 -12.49 -3.04
CA ASN A 110 -11.42 -13.53 -3.74
C ASN A 110 -10.65 -14.11 -4.91
N ASP A 111 -10.03 -13.28 -5.75
CA ASP A 111 -9.28 -13.74 -6.93
C ASP A 111 -8.06 -14.56 -6.53
N MET A 112 -7.31 -14.12 -5.52
CA MET A 112 -6.15 -14.86 -5.03
C MET A 112 -6.58 -16.19 -4.41
N VAL A 113 -7.59 -16.20 -3.55
CA VAL A 113 -8.10 -17.43 -2.91
C VAL A 113 -8.66 -18.39 -3.95
N GLN A 114 -9.45 -17.92 -4.91
CA GLN A 114 -10.01 -18.77 -5.95
C GLN A 114 -8.93 -19.35 -6.87
N ASN A 115 -7.95 -18.54 -7.29
CA ASN A 115 -6.85 -19.01 -8.14
C ASN A 115 -5.97 -20.05 -7.40
N HIS A 116 -5.62 -19.78 -6.15
CA HIS A 116 -4.89 -20.76 -5.33
C HIS A 116 -5.72 -22.03 -5.08
N THR A 117 -7.03 -21.91 -4.80
CA THR A 117 -7.93 -23.05 -4.62
C THR A 117 -8.03 -23.89 -5.90
N MET A 118 -8.18 -23.25 -7.06
CA MET A 118 -8.20 -23.91 -8.36
C MET A 118 -6.89 -24.66 -8.63
N THR A 119 -5.76 -24.04 -8.32
CA THR A 119 -4.44 -24.67 -8.47
C THR A 119 -4.28 -25.86 -7.53
N MET A 120 -4.67 -25.73 -6.26
CA MET A 120 -4.63 -26.81 -5.28
C MET A 120 -5.54 -27.98 -5.67
N ILE A 121 -6.76 -27.70 -6.13
CA ILE A 121 -7.70 -28.72 -6.65
C ILE A 121 -7.09 -29.42 -7.85
N LYS A 122 -6.53 -28.67 -8.82
CA LYS A 122 -5.89 -29.24 -10.02
C LYS A 122 -4.72 -30.17 -9.68
N ILE A 123 -3.89 -29.81 -8.71
CA ILE A 123 -2.81 -30.67 -8.21
C ILE A 123 -3.41 -31.93 -7.55
N GLY A 124 -4.39 -31.77 -6.67
CA GLY A 124 -5.06 -32.89 -6.00
C GLY A 124 -5.69 -33.89 -6.99
N THR A 125 -6.39 -33.40 -8.02
CA THR A 125 -7.01 -34.25 -9.04
C THR A 125 -5.99 -34.95 -9.93
N SER A 126 -4.89 -34.28 -10.29
CA SER A 126 -3.79 -34.90 -11.04
C SER A 126 -3.13 -36.06 -10.28
N LEU A 127 -2.88 -35.90 -8.98
CA LEU A 127 -2.32 -36.94 -8.12
C LEU A 127 -3.29 -38.10 -7.93
N LEU A 128 -4.59 -37.83 -7.74
CA LEU A 128 -5.61 -38.87 -7.66
C LEU A 128 -5.75 -39.65 -8.96
N SER A 129 -5.71 -38.97 -10.11
CA SER A 129 -5.71 -39.61 -11.43
C SER A 129 -4.50 -40.51 -11.61
N GLN A 130 -3.30 -40.02 -11.25
CA GLN A 130 -2.07 -40.80 -11.34
C GLN A 130 -2.09 -42.01 -10.38
N THR A 131 -2.64 -41.83 -9.17
CA THR A 131 -2.80 -42.92 -8.20
C THR A 131 -3.78 -43.97 -8.72
N ALA A 132 -4.92 -43.57 -9.28
CA ALA A 132 -5.89 -44.51 -9.86
C ALA A 132 -5.28 -45.32 -11.02
N GLU A 133 -4.51 -44.67 -11.91
CA GLU A 133 -3.80 -45.34 -12.99
C GLU A 133 -2.73 -46.30 -12.45
N GLN A 134 -1.97 -45.89 -11.44
CA GLN A 134 -0.95 -46.72 -10.83
C GLN A 134 -1.55 -47.92 -10.09
N THR A 135 -2.63 -47.73 -9.34
CA THR A 135 -3.37 -48.81 -8.69
C THR A 135 -3.88 -49.80 -9.74
N GLN A 136 -4.45 -49.33 -10.85
CA GLN A 136 -4.91 -50.21 -11.92
C GLN A 136 -3.76 -51.05 -12.51
N LYS A 137 -2.59 -50.44 -12.75
CA LYS A 137 -1.41 -51.16 -13.26
C LYS A 137 -0.94 -52.24 -12.29
N ILE A 138 -0.84 -51.92 -11.00
CA ILE A 138 -0.45 -52.88 -9.97
C ILE A 138 -1.46 -54.02 -9.89
N THR A 139 -2.76 -53.72 -9.80
CA THR A 139 -3.82 -54.74 -9.76
C THR A 139 -3.79 -55.65 -10.99
N THR A 140 -3.50 -55.10 -12.17
CA THR A 140 -3.34 -55.90 -13.39
C THR A 140 -2.15 -56.86 -13.28
N VAL A 141 -1.01 -56.38 -12.79
CA VAL A 141 0.18 -57.22 -12.58
C VAL A 141 -0.07 -58.29 -11.51
N GLU A 142 -0.72 -57.92 -10.40
CA GLU A 142 -1.05 -58.84 -9.31
C GLU A 142 -1.99 -59.95 -9.77
N THR A 143 -3.07 -59.62 -10.47
CA THR A 143 -4.01 -60.63 -11.02
C THR A 143 -3.33 -61.55 -12.02
N GLN A 144 -2.41 -61.04 -12.84
CA GLN A 144 -1.63 -61.86 -13.76
C GLN A 144 -0.70 -62.84 -13.03
N ILE A 145 0.02 -62.39 -12.01
CA ILE A 145 0.89 -63.25 -11.20
C ILE A 145 0.07 -64.32 -10.47
N VAL A 146 -1.06 -63.95 -9.88
CA VAL A 146 -1.95 -64.89 -9.19
C VAL A 146 -2.47 -65.95 -10.16
N ALA A 147 -2.87 -65.54 -11.37
CA ALA A 147 -3.30 -66.48 -12.41
C ALA A 147 -2.18 -67.43 -12.83
N GLU A 148 -0.95 -66.92 -13.01
CA GLU A 148 0.22 -67.73 -13.38
C GLU A 148 0.60 -68.73 -12.29
N LEU A 149 0.60 -68.30 -11.02
CA LEU A 149 0.88 -69.17 -9.88
C LEU A 149 -0.21 -70.25 -9.70
N SER A 150 -1.48 -69.88 -9.89
CA SER A 150 -2.60 -70.83 -9.86
C SER A 150 -2.46 -71.90 -10.96
N PHE A 151 -2.12 -71.49 -12.19
CA PHE A 151 -1.89 -72.41 -13.30
C PHE A 151 -0.69 -73.34 -13.06
N ARG A 152 0.44 -72.80 -12.56
CA ARG A 152 1.59 -73.62 -12.18
C ARG A 152 1.27 -74.62 -11.06
N GLY A 153 0.51 -74.21 -10.04
CA GLY A 153 0.06 -75.09 -8.97
C GLY A 153 -0.82 -76.22 -9.49
N LEU A 154 -1.73 -75.91 -10.42
CA LEU A 154 -2.57 -76.91 -11.08
C LEU A 154 -1.73 -77.89 -11.91
N CYS A 155 -0.71 -77.42 -12.63
CA CYS A 155 0.19 -78.30 -13.38
C CYS A 155 1.05 -79.22 -12.49
N ILE A 156 1.46 -78.77 -11.30
CA ILE A 156 2.19 -79.60 -10.34
C ILE A 156 1.27 -80.66 -9.71
N GLY A 157 0.00 -80.33 -9.48
CA GLY A 157 -1.02 -81.29 -9.00
C GLY A 157 -1.50 -82.30 -10.04
N VAL A 158 -1.24 -82.04 -11.34
CA VAL A 158 -1.60 -82.91 -12.47
C VAL A 158 -0.33 -83.53 -13.07
N ALA A 159 0.64 -83.92 -12.23
CA ALA A 159 1.67 -84.86 -12.65
C ALA A 159 1.00 -86.24 -12.81
N PRO A 160 1.04 -86.88 -14.00
CA PRO A 160 0.42 -88.18 -14.18
C PRO A 160 1.17 -89.21 -13.34
N GLN A 161 0.47 -89.81 -12.37
CA GLN A 161 0.87 -91.09 -11.78
C GLN A 161 0.73 -92.15 -12.87
N HIS A 162 1.77 -92.32 -13.71
CA HIS A 162 1.90 -93.50 -14.53
C HIS A 162 2.67 -94.55 -13.74
N GLY A 163 1.93 -95.62 -13.39
CA GLY A 163 2.47 -96.89 -12.90
C GLY A 163 3.01 -97.79 -14.01
#